data_AF-A0A956KP16-F1
#
_entry.id   AF-A0A956KP16-F1
#
_cell.length_a   1.000
_cell.length_b   1.000
_cell.length_c   1.000
_cell.angle_alpha   90.00
_cell.angle_beta   90.00
_cell.angle_gamma   90.00
#
_symmetry.space_group_name_H-M   'P 1'
#
loop_
_entity.id
_entity.type
_entity.pdbx_description
1 polymer ?
#
loop_
_entity_poly.entity_id
_entity_poly.type
_entity_poly.pdbx_seq_one_letter_code
_entity_poly.pdbx_strand_id
1 'polypeptide(L)'
;VIRFFRNKLSDPQDLVQETFLRLAAGRERIADGQALRAYVLGIARHLWYEYARQLARPRPLDVDVDTVENLLPGPSTMAARQHEHRLLLECLRRIPIEHQVILELHYWERLKTDELALLLEVSPSTMRSRLARARTLLARALLAGADSPQRLASTQTNLDEWAEQIRREYLPDADDE
;
A
#
# COMPACT_ATOMS: atom_id res chain seq x y z
N VAL A 1 -1.52 2.43 10.85
CA VAL A 1 -2.97 2.23 10.54
C VAL A 1 -3.57 3.43 9.81
N ILE A 2 -3.68 4.61 10.42
CA ILE A 2 -4.26 5.79 9.72
C ILE A 2 -3.52 6.13 8.42
N ARG A 3 -2.19 6.02 8.44
CA ARG A 3 -1.31 6.19 7.27
C ARG A 3 -1.67 5.22 6.14
N PHE A 4 -1.80 3.92 6.46
CA PHE A 4 -2.18 2.87 5.52
C PHE A 4 -3.48 3.17 4.77
N PHE A 5 -4.51 3.69 5.45
CA PHE A 5 -5.81 3.98 4.83
C PHE A 5 -5.89 5.34 4.13
N ARG A 6 -5.19 6.37 4.62
CA ARG A 6 -5.25 7.73 4.03
C ARG A 6 -4.75 7.77 2.58
N ASN A 7 -3.84 6.86 2.20
CA ASN A 7 -3.40 6.73 0.81
C ASN A 7 -4.46 6.14 -0.13
N LYS A 8 -5.58 5.66 0.43
CA LYS A 8 -6.66 4.98 -0.29
C LYS A 8 -8.00 5.70 -0.15
N LEU A 9 -8.26 6.35 1.00
CA LEU A 9 -9.55 6.87 1.42
C LEU A 9 -9.48 8.31 1.94
N SER A 10 -10.46 9.13 1.56
CA SER A 10 -10.70 10.50 2.08
C SER A 10 -11.02 10.53 3.55
N ASP A 11 -11.87 9.62 3.98
CA ASP A 11 -12.18 9.45 5.39
C ASP A 11 -11.78 8.04 5.84
N PRO A 12 -10.60 7.86 6.44
CA PRO A 12 -10.16 6.57 6.93
C PRO A 12 -10.67 6.25 8.34
N GLN A 13 -11.41 7.14 9.02
CA GLN A 13 -11.66 7.04 10.46
C GLN A 13 -12.36 5.74 10.86
N ASP A 14 -13.38 5.32 10.11
CA ASP A 14 -14.13 4.10 10.39
C ASP A 14 -13.24 2.85 10.33
N LEU A 15 -12.44 2.71 9.27
CA LEU A 15 -11.54 1.57 9.13
C LEU A 15 -10.39 1.60 10.14
N VAL A 16 -9.93 2.79 10.52
CA VAL A 16 -8.94 2.94 11.60
C VAL A 16 -9.54 2.46 12.92
N GLN A 17 -10.74 2.92 13.27
CA GLN A 17 -11.41 2.54 14.51
C GLN A 17 -11.64 1.03 14.56
N GLU A 18 -12.20 0.46 13.50
CA GLU A 18 -12.43 -0.98 13.37
C GLU A 18 -11.13 -1.79 13.48
N THR A 19 -10.01 -1.27 12.93
CA THR A 19 -8.70 -1.92 13.09
C THR A 19 -8.31 -2.06 14.56
N PHE A 20 -8.49 -1.02 15.36
CA PHE A 20 -8.15 -1.03 16.78
C PHE A 20 -9.15 -1.83 17.62
N LEU A 21 -10.43 -1.87 17.23
CA LEU A 21 -11.43 -2.74 17.86
C LEU A 21 -11.08 -4.22 17.66
N ARG A 22 -10.74 -4.64 16.42
CA ARG A 22 -10.29 -6.01 16.14
C ARG A 22 -8.98 -6.34 16.85
N LEU A 23 -8.06 -5.38 16.96
CA LEU A 23 -6.83 -5.53 17.74
C LEU A 23 -7.12 -5.81 19.22
N ALA A 24 -7.99 -5.00 19.85
CA ALA A 24 -8.35 -5.14 21.26
C ALA A 24 -9.04 -6.48 21.55
N ALA A 25 -9.91 -6.93 20.64
CA ALA A 25 -10.58 -8.23 20.74
C ALA A 25 -9.62 -9.43 20.53
N GLY A 26 -8.54 -9.25 19.76
CA GLY A 26 -7.55 -10.29 19.44
C GLY A 26 -6.35 -10.36 20.38
N ARG A 27 -6.34 -9.58 21.48
CA ARG A 27 -5.17 -9.33 22.33
C ARG A 27 -4.46 -10.59 22.85
N GLU A 28 -5.20 -11.67 23.11
CA GLU A 28 -4.64 -12.94 23.61
C GLU A 28 -3.78 -13.68 22.57
N ARG A 29 -3.90 -13.34 21.28
CA ARG A 29 -3.11 -13.97 20.19
C ARG A 29 -1.76 -13.32 19.97
N ILE A 30 -1.48 -12.19 20.64
CA ILE A 30 -0.25 -11.41 20.48
C ILE A 30 0.74 -11.86 21.56
N ALA A 31 1.18 -13.12 21.47
CA ALA A 31 2.13 -13.69 22.42
C ALA A 31 3.58 -13.23 22.17
N ASP A 32 3.86 -12.62 21.01
CA ASP A 32 5.21 -12.24 20.62
C ASP A 32 5.30 -10.74 20.29
N GLY A 33 6.00 -9.98 21.14
CA GLY A 33 6.09 -8.52 21.09
C GLY A 33 6.69 -7.96 19.80
N GLN A 34 7.38 -8.80 19.01
CA GLN A 34 8.00 -8.41 17.75
C GLN A 34 7.02 -8.29 16.57
N ALA A 35 5.77 -8.73 16.70
CA ALA A 35 4.83 -8.74 15.56
C ALA A 35 3.62 -7.81 15.73
N LEU A 36 3.50 -7.00 16.79
CA LEU A 36 2.31 -6.16 17.00
C LEU A 36 2.01 -5.25 15.80
N ARG A 37 3.05 -4.61 15.26
CA ARG A 37 2.90 -3.72 14.10
C ARG A 37 2.48 -4.47 12.84
N ALA A 38 3.14 -5.59 12.54
CA ALA A 38 2.78 -6.43 11.40
C ALA A 38 1.35 -6.99 11.54
N TYR A 39 0.97 -7.42 12.74
CA TYR A 39 -0.35 -7.92 13.06
C TYR A 39 -1.43 -6.85 12.83
N VAL A 40 -1.23 -5.65 13.37
CA VAL A 40 -2.14 -4.51 13.19
C VAL A 40 -2.27 -4.12 11.71
N LEU A 41 -1.18 -4.14 10.95
CA LEU A 41 -1.21 -3.89 9.51
C LEU A 41 -1.88 -5.04 8.73
N GLY A 42 -1.80 -6.27 9.22
CA GLY A 42 -2.56 -7.41 8.71
C GLY A 42 -4.07 -7.23 8.90
N ILE A 43 -4.52 -6.73 10.06
CA ILE A 43 -5.92 -6.36 10.28
C ILE A 43 -6.34 -5.26 9.31
N ALA A 44 -5.55 -4.19 9.20
CA ALA A 44 -5.84 -3.08 8.30
C ALA A 44 -5.95 -3.52 6.84
N ARG A 45 -5.07 -4.44 6.40
CA ARG A 45 -5.13 -5.07 5.07
C ARG A 45 -6.45 -5.79 4.83
N HIS A 46 -6.87 -6.65 5.77
CA HIS A 46 -8.12 -7.38 5.63
C HIS A 46 -9.33 -6.44 5.52
N LEU A 47 -9.37 -5.41 6.37
CA LEU A 47 -10.42 -4.39 6.32
C LEU A 47 -10.44 -3.63 5.00
N TRP A 48 -9.27 -3.31 4.45
CA TRP A 48 -9.18 -2.71 3.12
C TRP A 48 -9.74 -3.64 2.03
N TYR A 49 -9.46 -4.94 2.07
CA TYR A 49 -9.99 -5.90 1.09
C TYR A 49 -11.50 -6.06 1.20
N GLU A 50 -12.03 -6.12 2.43
CA GLU A 50 -13.47 -6.11 2.69
C GLU A 50 -14.11 -4.84 2.08
N TYR A 51 -13.53 -3.68 2.34
CA TYR A 51 -14.02 -2.40 1.83
C TYR A 51 -13.95 -2.31 0.30
N ALA A 52 -12.83 -2.69 -0.31
CA ALA A 52 -12.65 -2.66 -1.76
C ALA A 52 -13.65 -3.58 -2.48
N ARG A 53 -13.93 -4.77 -1.93
CA ARG A 53 -14.96 -5.68 -2.45
C ARG A 53 -16.36 -5.09 -2.35
N GLN A 54 -16.67 -4.32 -1.31
CA GLN A 54 -17.96 -3.66 -1.17
C GLN A 54 -18.15 -2.55 -2.20
N LEU A 55 -17.08 -1.84 -2.58
CA LEU A 55 -17.12 -0.81 -3.62
C LEU A 55 -17.30 -1.39 -5.04
N ALA A 56 -16.81 -2.61 -5.30
CA ALA A 56 -16.81 -3.23 -6.62
C ALA A 56 -18.16 -3.80 -7.11
N ARG A 57 -19.27 -3.49 -6.41
CA ARG A 57 -20.61 -3.99 -6.76
C ARG A 57 -20.99 -3.60 -8.19
N PRO A 58 -21.58 -4.52 -8.99
CA PRO A 58 -22.24 -5.76 -8.55
C PRO A 58 -21.40 -7.05 -8.68
N ARG A 59 -20.14 -7.01 -9.15
CA ARG A 59 -19.35 -8.24 -9.36
C ARG A 59 -18.38 -8.52 -8.21
N PRO A 60 -18.01 -9.80 -7.95
CA PRO A 60 -16.92 -10.12 -7.05
C PRO A 60 -15.61 -9.49 -7.54
N LEU A 61 -14.81 -9.02 -6.59
CA LEU A 61 -13.47 -8.48 -6.81
C LEU A 61 -12.42 -9.50 -6.35
N ASP A 62 -11.48 -9.81 -7.23
CA ASP A 62 -10.28 -10.62 -6.95
C ASP A 62 -9.08 -9.69 -6.73
N VAL A 63 -8.56 -9.64 -5.50
CA VAL A 63 -7.47 -8.71 -5.12
C VAL A 63 -6.14 -9.01 -5.81
N ASP A 64 -5.95 -10.23 -6.33
CA ASP A 64 -4.74 -10.63 -7.05
C ASP A 64 -4.76 -10.21 -8.53
N VAL A 65 -5.94 -9.85 -9.06
CA VAL A 65 -6.16 -9.55 -10.49
C VAL A 65 -6.75 -8.17 -10.72
N ASP A 66 -7.76 -7.80 -9.95
CA ASP A 66 -8.49 -6.55 -10.08
C ASP A 66 -7.72 -5.36 -9.51
N THR A 67 -7.99 -4.18 -10.06
CA THR A 67 -7.36 -2.91 -9.69
C THR A 67 -8.39 -1.97 -9.06
N VAL A 68 -7.91 -0.92 -8.38
CA VAL A 68 -8.79 0.10 -7.79
C VAL A 68 -8.83 1.40 -8.59
N GLU A 69 -8.28 1.43 -9.81
CA GLU A 69 -8.21 2.63 -10.65
C GLU A 69 -9.56 3.37 -10.73
N ASN A 70 -10.65 2.62 -10.98
CA ASN A 70 -11.99 3.17 -11.18
C ASN A 70 -12.79 3.37 -9.89
N LEU A 71 -12.26 3.02 -8.72
CA LEU A 71 -12.98 2.99 -7.44
C LEU A 71 -12.90 4.30 -6.62
N LEU A 72 -12.54 5.43 -7.25
CA LEU A 72 -12.33 6.80 -6.68
C LEU A 72 -10.86 7.16 -6.40
N PRO A 73 -10.33 8.30 -6.88
CA PRO A 73 -8.98 8.74 -6.54
C PRO A 73 -8.83 8.95 -5.03
N GLY A 74 -7.72 8.47 -4.47
CA GLY A 74 -7.42 8.64 -3.05
C GLY A 74 -7.04 10.09 -2.72
N PRO A 75 -7.15 10.53 -1.46
CA PRO A 75 -6.82 11.90 -1.06
C PRO A 75 -5.38 12.25 -1.26
N SER A 76 -4.47 11.28 -1.06
CA SER A 76 -3.06 11.48 -1.34
C SER A 76 -2.83 11.79 -2.82
N THR A 77 -3.61 11.18 -3.73
CA THR A 77 -3.57 11.51 -5.17
C THR A 77 -4.09 12.94 -5.41
N MET A 78 -5.17 13.34 -4.74
CA MET A 78 -5.77 14.67 -4.89
C MET A 78 -4.91 15.79 -4.27
N ALA A 79 -4.24 15.52 -3.15
CA ALA A 79 -3.39 16.46 -2.43
C ALA A 79 -1.96 16.55 -2.99
N ALA A 80 -1.57 15.61 -3.86
CA ALA A 80 -0.25 15.58 -4.47
C ALA A 80 0.05 16.88 -5.24
N ARG A 81 1.00 17.66 -4.73
CA ARG A 81 1.43 18.95 -5.33
C ARG A 81 2.34 18.75 -6.55
N GLN A 82 3.14 17.69 -6.56
CA GLN A 82 4.05 17.37 -7.67
C GLN A 82 3.40 16.42 -8.68
N HIS A 83 3.55 16.73 -9.97
CA HIS A 83 3.00 15.94 -11.07
C HIS A 83 3.51 14.48 -11.05
N GLU A 84 4.79 14.28 -10.76
CA GLU A 84 5.40 12.94 -10.69
C GLU A 84 4.82 12.10 -9.52
N HIS A 85 4.57 12.73 -8.37
CA HIS A 85 3.94 12.07 -7.22
C HIS A 85 2.51 11.65 -7.52
N ARG A 86 1.75 12.53 -8.18
CA ARG A 86 0.39 12.20 -8.60
C ARG A 86 0.37 11.04 -9.59
N LEU A 87 1.21 11.10 -10.62
CA LEU A 87 1.33 10.04 -11.63
C LEU A 87 1.63 8.68 -10.99
N LEU A 88 2.53 8.64 -10.01
CA LEU A 88 2.89 7.39 -9.35
C LEU A 88 1.76 6.86 -8.45
N LEU A 89 1.09 7.72 -7.69
CA LEU A 89 -0.09 7.31 -6.92
C LEU A 89 -1.22 6.81 -7.84
N GLU A 90 -1.41 7.41 -9.02
CA GLU A 90 -2.33 6.91 -10.04
C GLU A 90 -1.88 5.54 -10.59
N CYS A 91 -0.59 5.37 -10.88
CA CYS A 91 -0.04 4.11 -11.36
C CYS A 91 -0.13 2.97 -10.33
N LEU A 92 0.02 3.27 -9.03
CA LEU A 92 -0.21 2.29 -7.96
C LEU A 92 -1.64 1.76 -7.93
N ARG A 93 -2.62 2.55 -8.38
CA ARG A 93 -4.03 2.12 -8.44
C ARG A 93 -4.34 1.27 -9.67
N ARG A 94 -3.43 1.24 -10.66
CA ARG A 94 -3.53 0.47 -11.91
C ARG A 94 -2.95 -0.93 -11.82
N ILE A 95 -2.32 -1.27 -10.70
CA ILE A 95 -1.83 -2.63 -10.45
C ILE A 95 -2.81 -3.38 -9.55
N PRO A 96 -2.76 -4.72 -9.51
CA PRO A 96 -3.63 -5.50 -8.65
C PRO A 96 -3.51 -5.10 -7.18
N ILE A 97 -4.64 -5.12 -6.46
CA ILE A 97 -4.74 -4.60 -5.08
C ILE A 97 -3.70 -5.21 -4.14
N GLU A 98 -3.49 -6.53 -4.22
CA GLU A 98 -2.50 -7.24 -3.40
C GLU A 98 -1.08 -6.70 -3.65
N HIS A 99 -0.73 -6.48 -4.91
CA HIS A 99 0.58 -5.95 -5.30
C HIS A 99 0.76 -4.49 -4.90
N GLN A 100 -0.30 -3.69 -4.98
CA GLN A 100 -0.32 -2.35 -4.42
C GLN A 100 0.03 -2.44 -2.93
N VAL A 101 -0.77 -3.15 -2.13
CA VAL A 101 -0.57 -3.26 -0.67
C VAL A 101 0.84 -3.73 -0.31
N ILE A 102 1.41 -4.70 -1.03
CA ILE A 102 2.79 -5.17 -0.81
C ILE A 102 3.80 -4.02 -0.94
N LEU A 103 3.71 -3.22 -2.00
CA LEU A 103 4.62 -2.09 -2.21
C LEU A 103 4.44 -1.02 -1.14
N GLU A 104 3.19 -0.71 -0.80
CA GLU A 104 2.85 0.27 0.22
C GLU A 104 3.40 -0.12 1.61
N LEU A 105 3.22 -1.38 1.99
CA LEU A 105 3.75 -1.91 3.25
C LEU A 105 5.28 -1.96 3.27
N HIS A 106 5.91 -2.30 2.14
CA HIS A 106 7.37 -2.31 2.04
C HIS A 106 7.94 -0.89 2.13
N TYR A 107 7.38 0.04 1.37
CA TYR A 107 7.94 1.37 1.16
C TYR A 107 7.49 2.40 2.18
N TRP A 108 6.21 2.43 2.57
CA TRP A 108 5.72 3.39 3.56
C TRP A 108 5.83 2.86 4.98
N GLU A 109 5.61 1.57 5.17
CA GLU A 109 5.70 0.95 6.49
C GLU A 109 7.09 0.31 6.74
N ARG A 110 8.07 0.44 5.83
CA ARG A 110 9.44 -0.11 6.01
C ARG A 110 9.48 -1.59 6.40
N LEU A 111 8.44 -2.37 6.06
CA LEU A 111 8.43 -3.80 6.38
C LEU A 111 9.43 -4.53 5.49
N LYS A 112 10.33 -5.28 6.14
CA LYS A 112 11.27 -6.15 5.45
C LYS A 112 10.52 -7.31 4.82
N THR A 113 11.16 -7.94 3.84
CA THR A 113 10.57 -9.07 3.11
C THR A 113 10.13 -10.20 4.04
N ASP A 114 10.88 -10.47 5.12
CA ASP A 114 10.53 -11.54 6.07
C ASP A 114 9.31 -11.17 6.93
N GLU A 115 9.18 -9.89 7.31
CA GLU A 115 8.00 -9.38 8.05
C GLU A 115 6.76 -9.38 7.15
N LEU A 116 6.92 -9.04 5.87
CA LEU A 116 5.87 -9.18 4.87
C LEU A 116 5.49 -10.64 4.67
N ALA A 117 6.46 -11.55 4.60
CA ALA A 117 6.20 -12.97 4.43
C ALA A 117 5.37 -13.52 5.60
N LEU A 118 5.71 -13.12 6.84
CA LEU A 118 4.94 -13.43 8.03
C LEU A 118 3.53 -12.83 7.98
N LEU A 119 3.41 -11.54 7.64
CA LEU A 119 2.14 -10.81 7.58
C LEU A 119 1.18 -11.37 6.52
N LEU A 120 1.71 -11.86 5.40
CA LEU A 120 0.95 -12.47 4.31
C LEU A 120 0.84 -14.00 4.41
N GLU A 121 1.42 -14.62 5.43
CA GLU A 121 1.44 -16.08 5.64
C GLU A 121 1.99 -16.86 4.43
N VAL A 122 3.07 -16.35 3.84
CA VAL A 122 3.77 -16.99 2.70
C VAL A 122 5.24 -17.25 3.02
N SER A 123 5.91 -18.09 2.22
CA SER A 123 7.35 -18.27 2.37
C SER A 123 8.13 -16.99 2.02
N PRO A 124 9.30 -16.74 2.65
CA PRO A 124 10.17 -15.62 2.26
C PRO A 124 10.59 -15.64 0.78
N SER A 125 10.70 -16.83 0.18
CA SER A 125 10.96 -16.99 -1.26
C SER A 125 9.77 -16.48 -2.10
N THR A 126 8.56 -16.90 -1.74
CA THR A 126 7.31 -16.44 -2.38
C THR A 126 7.16 -14.93 -2.25
N MET A 127 7.48 -14.37 -1.08
CA MET A 127 7.38 -12.93 -0.84
C MET A 127 8.37 -12.13 -1.70
N ARG A 128 9.62 -12.59 -1.83
CA ARG A 128 10.60 -11.98 -2.75
C ARG A 128 10.08 -11.94 -4.18
N SER A 129 9.53 -13.05 -4.67
CA SER A 129 8.96 -13.13 -6.03
C SER A 129 7.75 -12.21 -6.19
N ARG A 130 6.86 -12.14 -5.19
CA ARG A 130 5.69 -11.24 -5.20
C ARG A 130 6.10 -9.77 -5.19
N LEU A 131 7.10 -9.38 -4.39
CA LEU A 131 7.61 -8.01 -4.35
C LEU A 131 8.28 -7.61 -5.67
N ALA A 132 9.09 -8.49 -6.26
CA ALA A 132 9.70 -8.27 -7.57
C ALA A 132 8.64 -8.10 -8.68
N ARG A 133 7.58 -8.92 -8.64
CA ARG A 133 6.44 -8.81 -9.55
C ARG A 133 5.70 -7.49 -9.37
N ALA A 134 5.43 -7.08 -8.13
CA ALA A 134 4.75 -5.82 -7.84
C ALA A 134 5.55 -4.62 -8.38
N ARG A 135 6.87 -4.58 -8.17
CA ARG A 135 7.76 -3.55 -8.76
C ARG A 135 7.70 -3.54 -10.28
N THR A 136 7.70 -4.71 -10.91
CA THR A 136 7.60 -4.83 -12.37
C THR A 136 6.27 -4.29 -12.91
N LEU A 137 5.16 -4.60 -12.24
CA LEU A 137 3.84 -4.11 -12.61
C LEU A 137 3.76 -2.59 -12.48
N LEU A 138 4.31 -2.03 -11.40
CA LEU A 138 4.35 -0.59 -11.20
C LEU A 138 5.19 0.12 -12.26
N ALA A 139 6.37 -0.42 -12.58
CA ALA A 139 7.21 0.11 -13.65
C ALA A 139 6.48 0.13 -15.00
N ARG A 140 5.71 -0.93 -15.31
CA ARG A 140 4.87 -0.96 -16.54
C ARG A 140 3.75 0.06 -16.51
N ALA A 141 3.08 0.24 -15.38
CA ALA A 141 2.04 1.26 -15.24
C ALA A 141 2.61 2.68 -15.42
N LEU A 142 3.80 2.95 -14.88
CA LEU A 142 4.52 4.21 -15.07
C LEU A 142 4.93 4.42 -16.53
N LEU A 143 5.43 3.38 -17.20
CA LEU A 143 5.75 3.42 -18.64
C LEU A 143 4.53 3.78 -19.49
N ALA A 144 3.35 3.26 -19.15
CA ALA A 144 2.11 3.53 -19.87
C ALA A 144 1.52 4.91 -19.55
N GLY A 145 1.78 5.47 -18.37
CA GLY A 145 1.26 6.76 -17.92
C GLY A 145 2.19 7.96 -18.14
N ALA A 146 3.46 7.72 -18.51
CA ALA A 146 4.43 8.80 -18.71
C ALA A 146 4.38 9.37 -20.14
N ASP A 147 4.21 10.69 -20.25
CA ASP A 147 4.25 11.41 -21.53
C ASP A 147 5.67 11.49 -22.17
N SER A 148 6.73 11.02 -21.49
CA SER A 148 8.10 11.07 -22.03
C SER A 148 9.04 9.96 -21.51
N PRO A 149 9.84 9.31 -22.40
CA PRO A 149 10.83 8.28 -22.07
C PRO A 149 11.94 8.70 -21.09
N GLN A 150 12.35 9.98 -21.05
CA GLN A 150 13.46 10.41 -20.19
C GLN A 150 13.13 10.34 -18.68
N ARG A 151 11.85 10.40 -18.29
CA ARG A 151 11.40 10.24 -16.90
C ARG A 151 11.41 8.76 -16.44
N LEU A 152 11.54 7.83 -17.38
CA LEU A 152 11.48 6.39 -17.15
C LEU A 152 12.84 5.76 -16.81
N ALA A 153 13.93 6.40 -17.25
CA ALA A 153 15.29 5.93 -16.97
C ALA A 153 15.71 6.13 -15.51
N SER A 154 15.07 7.06 -14.78
CA SER A 154 15.28 7.21 -13.34
C SER A 154 14.52 6.16 -12.53
N THR A 155 13.44 5.56 -13.05
CA THR A 155 12.39 4.88 -12.27
C THR A 155 12.82 3.65 -11.43
N GLN A 156 13.87 2.91 -11.79
CA GLN A 156 14.36 1.80 -10.95
C GLN A 156 15.26 2.28 -9.79
N THR A 157 16.07 3.31 -10.00
CA THR A 157 16.87 3.96 -8.93
C THR A 157 16.00 4.93 -8.11
N ASN A 158 14.93 5.44 -8.71
CA ASN A 158 14.06 6.49 -8.19
C ASN A 158 12.88 5.94 -7.38
N LEU A 159 12.49 4.66 -7.45
CA LEU A 159 11.37 4.15 -6.64
C LEU A 159 11.66 4.18 -5.13
N ASP A 160 12.88 3.83 -4.73
CA ASP A 160 13.30 3.84 -3.32
C ASP A 160 13.51 5.29 -2.83
N GLU A 161 14.13 6.15 -3.65
CA GLU A 161 14.30 7.58 -3.37
C GLU A 161 12.97 8.34 -3.32
N TRP A 162 12.06 8.04 -4.25
CA TRP A 162 10.69 8.53 -4.27
C TRP A 162 9.91 8.05 -3.06
N ALA A 163 10.01 6.78 -2.69
CA ALA A 163 9.34 6.24 -1.51
C ALA A 163 9.79 6.99 -0.25
N GLU A 164 11.08 7.32 -0.16
CA GLU A 164 11.64 8.15 0.90
C GLU A 164 11.13 9.60 0.84
N GLN A 165 11.03 10.19 -0.35
CA GLN A 165 10.55 11.55 -0.55
C GLN A 165 9.06 11.71 -0.23
N ILE A 166 8.21 10.80 -0.71
CA ILE A 166 6.78 10.77 -0.34
C ILE A 166 6.63 10.61 1.17
N ARG A 167 7.46 9.76 1.78
CA ARG A 167 7.49 9.64 3.23
C ARG A 167 7.79 11.00 3.86
N ARG A 168 8.86 11.67 3.48
CA ARG A 168 9.16 13.01 4.05
C ARG A 168 8.06 14.05 3.79
N GLU A 169 7.45 14.07 2.61
CA GLU A 169 6.49 15.11 2.21
C GLU A 169 5.07 14.90 2.77
N TYR A 170 4.59 13.65 2.82
CA TYR A 170 3.23 13.32 3.27
C TYR A 170 3.21 12.58 4.62
N LEU A 171 4.38 12.17 5.13
CA LEU A 171 4.56 11.39 6.35
C LEU A 171 5.81 11.84 7.17
N PRO A 172 5.89 13.10 7.66
CA PRO A 172 6.96 13.48 8.59
C PRO A 172 6.97 12.49 9.77
N ASP A 173 8.17 12.08 10.18
CA ASP A 173 8.33 11.17 11.31
C ASP A 173 7.74 11.86 12.55
N ALA A 174 6.97 11.12 13.35
CA ALA A 174 6.33 11.66 14.54
C ALA A 174 7.33 11.89 15.69
N ASP A 175 8.62 11.66 15.44
CA ASP A 175 9.72 11.74 16.40
C ASP A 175 10.56 13.03 16.23
N ASP A 176 10.13 13.97 15.37
CA ASP A 176 10.77 15.29 15.17
C ASP A 176 10.08 16.44 15.98
N GLU A 177 9.34 16.12 17.05
CA GLU A 177 8.90 17.03 18.11
C GLU A 177 9.18 16.45 19.50
#